data_AF-A0AAN4YPB1-F1
#
_entry.id   AF-A0AAN4YPB1-F1
#
_cell.length_a   1.000
_cell.length_b   1.000
_cell.length_c   1.000
_cell.angle_alpha   90.00
_cell.angle_beta   90.00
_cell.angle_gamma   90.00
#
_symmetry.space_group_name_H-M   'P 1'
#
loop_
_entity.id
_entity.type
_entity.pdbx_description
1 polymer ?
#
loop_
_entity_poly.entity_id
_entity_poly.type
_entity_poly.pdbx_seq_one_letter_code
_entity_poly.pdbx_strand_id
1 'polypeptide(L)'
;MIILHPDHLVSATIVADSIGCQRRAVLQDRIKNTGDIGKPQVFGNIFHEVFQEAMKANQWDISSLRSLVEMVIVKHIEELYLIHMSIPEVIDYVMGKIPALISWADTFLKEKPSVSGFFSNIRQYAY
;
A
#
# COMPACT_ATOMS: atom_id res chain seq x y z
N MET A 1 -18.15 7.79 -23.48
CA MET A 1 -18.01 8.23 -22.08
C MET A 1 -18.54 9.65 -21.98
N ILE A 2 -19.41 9.95 -21.01
CA ILE A 2 -19.96 11.30 -20.78
C ILE A 2 -19.62 11.67 -19.33
N ILE A 3 -19.03 12.85 -19.11
CA ILE A 3 -18.73 13.39 -17.78
C ILE A 3 -19.80 14.43 -17.47
N LEU A 4 -20.58 14.21 -16.40
CA LEU A 4 -21.73 15.06 -16.06
C LEU A 4 -21.32 16.38 -15.38
N HIS A 5 -20.39 16.30 -14.42
CA HIS A 5 -19.88 17.44 -13.64
C HIS A 5 -18.35 17.41 -13.61
N PRO A 6 -17.66 17.98 -14.61
CA PRO A 6 -16.20 17.92 -14.72
C PRO A 6 -15.48 18.75 -13.64
N ASP A 7 -16.19 19.65 -12.98
CA ASP A 7 -15.76 20.47 -11.85
C ASP A 7 -15.80 19.74 -10.50
N HIS A 8 -16.44 18.57 -10.43
CA HIS A 8 -16.51 17.75 -9.23
C HIS A 8 -15.50 16.60 -9.28
N LEU A 9 -14.45 16.69 -8.46
CA LEU A 9 -13.48 15.62 -8.30
C LEU A 9 -14.00 14.59 -7.29
N VAL A 10 -14.11 13.34 -7.75
CA VAL A 10 -14.47 12.19 -6.90
C VAL A 10 -13.30 11.22 -6.92
N SER A 11 -12.87 10.73 -5.75
CA SER A 11 -11.78 9.76 -5.69
C SER A 11 -12.19 8.42 -6.32
N ALA A 12 -11.23 7.74 -6.95
CA ALA A 12 -11.49 6.41 -7.53
C ALA A 12 -11.97 5.40 -6.49
N THR A 13 -11.53 5.53 -5.23
CA THR A 13 -11.98 4.68 -4.12
C THR A 13 -13.48 4.84 -3.84
N ILE A 14 -13.99 6.08 -3.82
CA ILE A 14 -15.44 6.32 -3.65
C ILE A 14 -16.23 5.73 -4.82
N VAL A 15 -15.71 5.87 -6.04
CA VAL A 15 -16.34 5.26 -7.22
C VAL A 15 -16.40 3.74 -7.07
N ALA A 16 -15.29 3.10 -6.66
CA ALA A 16 -15.24 1.66 -6.43
C ALA A 16 -16.22 1.21 -5.31
N ASP A 17 -16.28 1.94 -4.19
CA ASP A 17 -17.17 1.64 -3.06
C ASP A 17 -18.65 1.81 -3.42
N SER A 18 -18.95 2.66 -4.40
CA SER A 18 -20.32 2.91 -4.86
C SER A 18 -20.95 1.75 -5.62
N ILE A 19 -20.14 0.83 -6.17
CA ILE A 19 -20.61 -0.34 -6.95
C ILE A 19 -21.52 -1.21 -6.08
N GLY A 20 -21.14 -1.43 -4.82
CA GLY A 20 -21.96 -2.21 -3.89
C GLY A 20 -23.09 -1.40 -3.26
N CYS A 21 -22.84 -0.12 -2.93
CA CYS A 21 -23.86 0.75 -2.36
C CYS A 21 -23.51 2.24 -2.56
N GLN A 22 -24.20 2.89 -3.52
CA GLN A 22 -24.02 4.31 -3.80
C GLN A 22 -24.31 5.20 -2.58
N ARG A 23 -25.38 4.91 -1.83
CA ARG A 23 -25.73 5.68 -0.62
C ARG A 23 -24.61 5.61 0.43
N ARG A 24 -24.02 4.43 0.66
CA ARG A 24 -22.92 4.28 1.62
C ARG A 24 -21.70 5.09 1.21
N ALA A 25 -21.29 5.00 -0.06
CA ALA A 25 -20.16 5.75 -0.59
C ALA A 25 -20.35 7.28 -0.44
N VAL A 26 -21.54 7.79 -0.76
CA VAL A 26 -21.87 9.22 -0.58
C VAL A 26 -21.86 9.62 0.90
N LEU A 27 -22.38 8.77 1.79
CA LEU A 27 -22.38 9.06 3.23
C LEU A 27 -20.96 9.04 3.82
N GLN A 28 -20.11 8.09 3.41
CA GLN A 28 -18.71 8.01 3.86
C GLN A 28 -17.92 9.25 3.44
N ASP A 29 -18.07 9.70 2.19
CA ASP A 29 -17.42 10.90 1.68
C ASP A 29 -17.84 12.17 2.43
N ARG A 30 -19.14 12.34 2.68
CA ARG A 30 -19.68 13.56 3.29
C ARG A 30 -19.51 13.64 4.81
N ILE A 31 -19.73 12.53 5.50
CA ILE A 31 -19.71 12.50 6.98
C ILE A 31 -18.26 12.36 7.48
N LYS A 32 -17.33 11.93 6.61
CA LYS A 32 -15.94 11.61 6.98
C LYS A 32 -15.86 10.79 8.27
N ASN A 33 -16.75 9.80 8.39
CA ASN A 33 -16.72 8.89 9.52
C ASN A 33 -15.53 7.94 9.34
N THR A 34 -14.36 8.39 9.77
CA THR A 34 -13.25 7.50 10.10
C THR A 34 -13.71 6.69 11.29
N GLY A 35 -14.27 5.51 11.03
CA GLY A 35 -14.47 4.52 12.09
C GLY A 35 -13.15 4.21 12.79
N ASP A 36 -13.20 3.39 13.85
CA ASP A 36 -12.01 3.03 14.61
C ASP A 36 -10.88 2.56 13.68
N ILE A 37 -9.69 3.16 13.85
CA ILE A 37 -8.51 2.82 13.07
C ILE A 37 -8.16 1.36 13.35
N GLY A 38 -8.33 0.51 12.33
CA GLY A 38 -8.05 -0.91 12.43
C GLY A 38 -6.60 -1.26 12.12
N LYS A 39 -6.10 -2.35 12.71
CA LYS A 39 -4.78 -2.93 12.41
C LYS A 39 -4.49 -3.03 10.89
N PRO A 40 -5.41 -3.51 10.03
CA PRO A 40 -5.14 -3.60 8.60
C PRO A 40 -4.83 -2.25 7.94
N GLN A 41 -5.49 -1.18 8.37
CA GLN A 41 -5.29 0.16 7.82
C GLN A 41 -3.92 0.71 8.23
N VAL A 42 -3.55 0.60 9.51
CA VAL A 42 -2.25 1.04 10.02
C VAL A 42 -1.11 0.31 9.34
N PHE A 43 -1.20 -1.02 9.25
CA PHE A 43 -0.18 -1.80 8.55
C PHE A 43 -0.14 -1.47 7.05
N GLY A 44 -1.29 -1.25 6.42
CA GLY A 44 -1.35 -0.80 5.02
C GLY A 44 -0.56 0.49 4.82
N ASN A 45 -0.78 1.49 5.67
CA ASN A 45 -0.04 2.77 5.62
C ASN A 45 1.47 2.56 5.79
N ILE A 46 1.89 1.82 6.83
CA ILE A 46 3.30 1.53 7.10
C ILE A 46 3.95 0.82 5.90
N PHE A 47 3.29 -0.21 5.34
CA PHE A 47 3.84 -0.93 4.19
C PHE A 47 3.95 -0.05 2.95
N HIS A 48 2.94 0.80 2.70
CA HIS A 48 2.99 1.75 1.59
C HIS A 48 4.14 2.74 1.74
N GLU A 49 4.37 3.30 2.93
CA GLU A 49 5.48 4.23 3.16
C GLU A 49 6.84 3.53 3.03
N VAL A 50 7.04 2.38 3.68
CA VAL A 50 8.29 1.60 3.56
C VAL A 50 8.60 1.30 2.10
N PHE A 51 7.60 0.86 1.33
CA PHE A 51 7.78 0.56 -0.09
C PHE A 51 8.16 1.80 -0.90
N GLN A 52 7.48 2.93 -0.68
CA GLN A 52 7.75 4.18 -1.39
C GLN A 52 9.15 4.70 -1.10
N GLU A 53 9.58 4.69 0.16
CA GLU A 53 10.92 5.15 0.55
C GLU A 53 12.01 4.20 0.05
N ALA A 54 11.78 2.88 0.09
CA ALA A 54 12.69 1.90 -0.50
C ALA A 54 12.84 2.11 -2.01
N MET A 55 11.74 2.39 -2.72
CA MET A 55 11.75 2.73 -4.15
C MET A 55 12.53 4.02 -4.45
N LYS A 56 12.37 5.06 -3.63
CA LYS A 56 13.09 6.34 -3.80
C LYS A 56 14.61 6.16 -3.62
N ALA A 57 15.03 5.41 -2.60
CA ALA A 57 16.43 5.12 -2.34
C ALA A 57 17.01 4.08 -3.30
N ASN A 58 16.14 3.21 -3.84
CA ASN A 58 16.48 2.03 -4.62
C ASN A 58 17.50 1.11 -3.93
N GLN A 59 17.34 0.93 -2.61
CA GLN A 59 18.19 0.09 -1.76
C GLN A 59 17.34 -1.02 -1.15
N TRP A 60 17.62 -2.27 -1.54
CA TRP A 60 16.78 -3.43 -1.24
C TRP A 60 17.46 -4.49 -0.37
N ASP A 61 18.63 -4.18 0.20
CA ASP A 61 19.27 -5.07 1.17
C ASP A 61 18.53 -5.05 2.52
N ILE A 62 18.66 -6.15 3.26
CA ILE A 62 17.94 -6.36 4.53
C ILE A 62 18.30 -5.30 5.57
N SER A 63 19.56 -4.86 5.64
CA SER A 63 19.99 -3.84 6.62
C SER A 63 19.34 -2.50 6.34
N SER A 64 19.38 -2.02 5.10
CA SER A 64 18.77 -0.75 4.70
C SER A 64 17.25 -0.77 4.93
N LEU A 65 16.59 -1.87 4.54
CA LEU A 65 15.14 -2.03 4.74
C LEU A 65 14.77 -2.13 6.22
N ARG A 66 15.59 -2.76 7.07
CA ARG A 66 15.35 -2.78 8.51
C ARG A 66 15.43 -1.39 9.12
N SER A 67 16.48 -0.62 8.82
CA SER A 67 16.61 0.75 9.30
C SER A 67 15.48 1.64 8.80
N LEU A 68 15.02 1.44 7.57
CA LEU A 68 13.86 2.14 7.03
C LEU A 68 12.56 1.78 7.77
N VAL A 69 12.32 0.49 8.03
CA VAL A 69 11.15 0.02 8.79
C VAL A 69 11.14 0.63 10.19
N GLU A 70 12.27 0.60 10.90
CA GLU A 70 12.40 1.19 12.23
C GLU A 70 12.10 2.70 12.21
N MET A 71 12.60 3.42 11.19
CA MET A 71 12.33 4.85 11.01
C MET A 71 10.85 5.15 10.70
N VAL A 72 10.22 4.39 9.80
CA VAL A 72 8.81 4.60 9.43
C VAL A 72 7.90 4.29 10.62
N ILE A 73 8.15 3.21 11.36
CA ILE A 73 7.33 2.81 12.52
C ILE A 73 7.27 3.91 13.57
N VAL A 74 8.37 4.63 13.82
CA VAL A 74 8.40 5.75 14.77
C VAL A 74 7.45 6.88 14.35
N LYS A 75 7.25 7.12 13.04
CA LYS A 75 6.33 8.14 12.54
C LYS A 75 4.86 7.78 12.78
N HIS A 76 4.53 6.50 12.94
CA HIS A 76 3.17 6.00 13.15
C HIS A 76 2.85 5.69 14.62
N ILE A 77 3.64 6.17 15.58
CA ILE A 77 3.51 5.78 17.00
C ILE A 77 2.11 6.04 17.59
N GLU A 78 1.44 7.12 17.16
CA GLU A 78 0.08 7.45 17.59
C GLU A 78 -0.93 6.39 17.11
N GLU A 79 -0.82 5.96 15.85
CA GLU A 79 -1.67 4.91 15.28
C GLU A 79 -1.43 3.56 15.97
N LEU A 80 -0.17 3.26 16.30
CA LEU A 80 0.21 2.03 17.02
C LEU A 80 -0.40 1.99 18.43
N TYR A 81 -0.46 3.13 19.11
CA TYR A 81 -1.12 3.26 20.40
C TYR A 81 -2.61 2.94 20.30
N LEU A 82 -3.30 3.43 19.27
CA LEU A 82 -4.73 3.19 19.04
C LEU A 82 -5.05 1.71 18.78
N ILE A 83 -4.13 0.97 18.15
CA ILE A 83 -4.31 -0.47 17.89
C ILE A 83 -3.70 -1.37 18.97
N HIS A 84 -3.20 -0.77 20.06
CA HIS A 84 -2.59 -1.44 21.20
C HIS A 84 -1.45 -2.40 20.82
N MET A 85 -0.52 -1.93 19.99
CA MET A 85 0.67 -2.71 19.61
C MET A 85 1.95 -2.00 20.04
N SER A 86 2.91 -2.78 20.53
CA SER A 86 4.24 -2.28 20.86
C SER A 86 5.13 -2.18 19.61
N ILE A 87 6.11 -1.28 19.65
CA ILE A 87 7.07 -1.10 18.55
C ILE A 87 7.78 -2.42 18.17
N PRO A 88 8.29 -3.24 19.10
CA PRO A 88 8.93 -4.51 18.75
C PRO A 88 8.00 -5.47 18.00
N GLU A 89 6.75 -5.61 18.46
CA GLU A 89 5.77 -6.47 17.78
C GLU A 89 5.48 -6.01 16.35
N VAL A 90 5.43 -4.69 16.13
CA VAL A 90 5.19 -4.10 14.80
C VAL A 90 6.41 -4.28 13.91
N ILE A 91 7.62 -4.06 14.43
CA ILE A 91 8.87 -4.31 13.70
C ILE A 91 8.91 -5.77 13.23
N ASP A 92 8.68 -6.73 14.13
CA ASP A 92 8.71 -8.14 13.78
C ASP A 92 7.66 -8.50 12.73
N TYR A 93 6.44 -7.95 12.86
CA TYR A 93 5.37 -8.17 11.88
C TYR A 93 5.73 -7.62 10.49
N VAL A 94 6.23 -6.39 10.42
CA VAL A 94 6.58 -5.72 9.16
C VAL A 94 7.80 -6.39 8.53
N MET A 95 8.84 -6.68 9.32
CA MET A 95 10.03 -7.40 8.87
C MET A 95 9.71 -8.79 8.32
N GLY A 96 8.68 -9.46 8.87
CA GLY A 96 8.18 -10.73 8.34
C GLY A 96 7.65 -10.66 6.90
N LYS A 97 7.38 -9.45 6.36
CA LYS A 97 6.95 -9.23 4.96
C LYS A 97 8.05 -8.73 4.03
N ILE A 98 9.17 -8.25 4.59
CA ILE A 98 10.29 -7.71 3.82
C ILE A 98 10.86 -8.70 2.78
N PRO A 99 10.98 -10.02 3.04
CA PRO A 99 11.47 -10.95 2.02
C PRO A 99 10.63 -10.96 0.73
N ALA A 100 9.31 -10.80 0.83
CA ALA A 100 8.43 -10.71 -0.34
C ALA A 100 8.66 -9.40 -1.11
N LEU A 101 8.98 -8.31 -0.39
CA LEU A 101 9.30 -7.02 -0.97
C LEU A 101 10.61 -7.06 -1.77
N ILE A 102 11.65 -7.69 -1.22
CA ILE A 102 12.93 -7.91 -1.89
C ILE A 102 12.73 -8.75 -3.16
N SER A 103 11.99 -9.86 -3.05
CA SER A 103 11.67 -10.73 -4.21
C SER A 103 10.93 -9.98 -5.33
N TRP A 104 10.00 -9.09 -4.96
CA TRP A 104 9.34 -8.21 -5.91
C TRP A 104 10.35 -7.29 -6.61
N ALA A 105 11.23 -6.62 -5.86
CA ALA A 105 12.24 -5.73 -6.42
C ALA A 105 13.22 -6.47 -7.34
N ASP A 106 13.69 -7.64 -6.91
CA ASP A 106 14.54 -8.52 -7.72
C ASP A 106 13.87 -8.94 -9.02
N THR A 107 12.54 -9.06 -9.05
CA THR A 107 11.79 -9.44 -10.24
C THR A 107 11.58 -8.26 -11.19
N PHE A 108 11.21 -7.09 -10.66
CA PHE A 108 10.68 -5.98 -11.45
C PHE A 108 11.64 -4.79 -11.63
N LEU A 109 12.69 -4.67 -10.83
CA LEU A 109 13.63 -3.54 -10.88
C LEU A 109 15.00 -3.91 -11.46
N LYS A 110 15.10 -5.02 -12.20
CA LYS A 110 16.36 -5.42 -12.85
C LYS A 110 16.79 -4.37 -13.86
N GLU A 111 18.02 -3.89 -13.75
CA GLU A 111 18.61 -2.93 -14.69
C GLU A 111 18.71 -3.48 -16.12
N LYS A 112 18.86 -4.81 -16.25
CA LYS A 112 19.01 -5.48 -17.54
C LYS A 112 17.90 -6.50 -17.75
N PRO A 113 17.34 -6.61 -18.96
CA PRO A 113 16.37 -7.63 -19.27
C PRO A 113 16.99 -9.01 -19.06
N SER A 114 16.38 -9.84 -18.21
CA SER A 114 16.77 -11.23 -18.03
C SER A 114 15.98 -12.15 -18.96
N VAL A 115 16.51 -13.32 -19.29
CA VAL A 115 15.87 -14.31 -20.18
C VAL A 115 14.47 -14.75 -19.67
N SER A 116 14.21 -14.64 -18.36
CA SER A 116 12.91 -14.87 -17.72
C SER A 116 11.89 -13.73 -17.91
N GLY A 117 12.28 -12.62 -18.52
CA GLY A 117 11.44 -11.43 -18.75
C GLY A 117 10.59 -11.48 -20.02
N PHE A 118 10.45 -12.66 -20.64
CA PHE A 118 9.46 -12.85 -21.70
C PHE A 118 8.06 -12.81 -21.07
N PHE A 119 7.42 -11.65 -21.11
CA PHE A 119 5.99 -11.52 -20.85
C PHE A 119 5.25 -12.33 -21.89
N SER A 120 4.79 -13.53 -21.53
CA SER A 120 3.82 -14.27 -22.33
C SER A 120 2.56 -13.41 -22.44
N ASN A 121 2.33 -12.92 -23.65
CA ASN A 121 1.19 -12.14 -24.12
C ASN A 121 -0.09 -12.39 -23.29
N ILE A 122 -0.46 -11.43 -22.42
CA ILE A 122 -1.67 -11.51 -21.55
C ILE A 122 -2.97 -11.42 -22.39
N ARG A 123 -2.86 -11.30 -23.72
CA ARG A 123 -4.00 -11.23 -24.65
C ARG A 123 -4.70 -12.58 -24.93
N GLN A 124 -4.33 -13.68 -24.28
CA GLN A 124 -4.93 -14.99 -24.60
C GLN A 124 -6.09 -15.44 -23.69
N TYR A 125 -6.50 -14.65 -22.68
CA TYR A 125 -7.58 -15.02 -21.76
C TYR A 125 -8.78 -14.03 -21.72
N ALA A 126 -8.96 -13.23 -22.77
CA ALA A 126 -10.16 -12.40 -22.92
C ALA A 126 -10.94 -12.82 -24.18
N TYR A 127 -11.67 -13.93 -24.06
CA TYR A 127 -12.85 -14.24 -24.88
C TYR A 127 -13.95 -14.72 -23.94
#